data_AF-A0A971WHK7-F1
#
_entry.id   AF-A0A971WHK7-F1
#
_cell.length_a   1.000
_cell.length_b   1.000
_cell.length_c   1.000
_cell.angle_alpha   90.00
_cell.angle_beta   90.00
_cell.angle_gamma   90.00
#
_symmetry.space_group_name_H-M   'P 1'
#
loop_
_entity.id
_entity.type
_entity.pdbx_description
1 polymer ?
#
loop_
_entity_poly.entity_id
_entity_poly.type
_entity_poly.pdbx_seq_one_letter_code
_entity_poly.pdbx_strand_id
1 'polypeptide(L)' 'MDIQVTYFDQKGPVNTEATLRIAQKRAAELGIEQVVIASTYGEAARKALEIFDS' A
#
# COMPACT_ATOMS: atom_id res chain seq x y z
N MET A 1 -0.19 22.48 -0.89
CA MET A 1 0.30 21.11 -0.60
C MET A 1 -0.85 20.20 -0.95
N ASP A 2 -0.77 19.56 -2.12
CA ASP A 2 -1.88 18.77 -2.66
C ASP A 2 -1.83 17.35 -2.09
N ILE A 3 -3.01 16.80 -1.75
CA ILE A 3 -3.14 15.43 -1.23
C ILE A 3 -4.00 14.66 -2.22
N GLN A 4 -3.45 13.56 -2.75
CA GLN A 4 -4.20 12.65 -3.60
C GLN A 4 -4.88 11.58 -2.73
N VAL A 5 -6.20 11.45 -2.88
CA VAL A 5 -7.01 10.41 -2.21
C VAL A 5 -7.71 9.59 -3.28
N THR A 6 -7.66 8.26 -3.15
CA THR A 6 -8.32 7.32 -4.09
C THR A 6 -9.44 6.59 -3.36
N TYR A 7 -10.65 6.62 -3.94
CA TYR A 7 -11.79 5.82 -3.50
C TYR A 7 -11.95 4.61 -4.43
N PHE A 8 -12.22 3.44 -3.87
CA PHE A 8 -12.48 2.22 -4.63
C PHE A 8 -13.99 1.97 -4.70
N ASP A 9 -14.49 1.58 -5.88
CA ASP A 9 -15.92 1.33 -6.10
C ASP A 9 -16.45 0.12 -5.31
N GLN A 10 -15.58 -0.86 -5.06
CA GLN A 10 -15.91 -2.07 -4.31
C GLN A 10 -14.87 -2.35 -3.23
N LYS A 11 -15.29 -2.99 -2.14
CA LYS A 11 -14.40 -3.47 -1.08
C LYS A 11 -13.76 -4.82 -1.43
N GLY A 12 -12.63 -5.13 -0.81
CA GLY A 12 -12.07 -6.47 -0.77
C GLY A 12 -10.62 -6.59 -1.26
N PRO A 13 -10.09 -7.83 -1.33
CA PRO A 13 -8.69 -8.10 -1.68
C PRO A 13 -8.27 -7.64 -3.08
N VAL A 14 -9.25 -7.41 -3.97
CA VAL A 14 -9.04 -6.86 -5.31
C VAL A 14 -8.30 -5.51 -5.29
N ASN A 15 -8.41 -4.76 -4.19
CA ASN A 15 -7.76 -3.46 -4.05
C ASN A 15 -6.37 -3.53 -3.40
N THR A 16 -5.94 -4.69 -2.88
CA THR A 16 -4.72 -4.80 -2.05
C THR A 16 -3.49 -4.28 -2.77
N GLU A 17 -3.28 -4.69 -4.02
CA GLU A 17 -2.11 -4.24 -4.80
C GLU A 17 -2.13 -2.73 -5.06
N ALA A 18 -3.27 -2.20 -5.53
CA ALA A 18 -3.43 -0.78 -5.77
C ALA A 18 -3.21 0.05 -4.49
N THR A 19 -3.74 -0.44 -3.36
CA THR A 19 -3.59 0.20 -2.05
C THR A 19 -2.12 0.25 -1.62
N LEU A 20 -1.38 -0.85 -1.78
CA LEU A 20 0.04 -0.92 -1.45
C LEU A 20 0.88 0.01 -2.33
N ARG A 21 0.61 0.09 -3.64
CA ARG A 21 1.31 1.01 -4.55
C ARG A 21 1.05 2.49 -4.21
N ILE A 22 -0.19 2.84 -3.88
CA ILE A 22 -0.54 4.21 -3.44
C ILE A 22 0.20 4.55 -2.14
N ALA A 23 0.24 3.61 -1.17
CA ALA A 23 0.96 3.78 0.07
C ALA A 23 2.47 3.93 -0.16
N GLN A 24 3.08 3.09 -1.02
CA GLN A 24 4.49 3.18 -1.40
C GLN A 24 4.84 4.55 -1.98
N LYS A 25 4.06 5.00 -2.99
CA LYS A 25 4.27 6.31 -3.60
C LYS A 25 4.26 7.42 -2.55
N ARG A 26 3.26 7.40 -1.66
CA ARG A 26 3.12 8.42 -0.61
C ARG A 26 4.24 8.35 0.42
N ALA A 27 4.68 7.15 0.79
CA ALA A 27 5.80 6.96 1.70
C ALA A 27 7.10 7.54 1.09
N ALA A 28 7.37 7.27 -0.19
CA ALA A 28 8.52 7.81 -0.90
C ALA A 28 8.51 9.35 -0.97
N GLU A 29 7.35 9.95 -1.30
CA GLU A 29 7.19 11.42 -1.32
C GLU A 29 7.45 12.10 0.04
N LEU A 30 7.27 11.37 1.14
CA LEU A 30 7.46 11.85 2.50
C LEU A 30 8.79 11.41 3.13
N GLY A 31 9.58 10.56 2.46
CA GLY A 31 10.77 9.97 3.05
C GLY A 31 10.47 9.02 4.22
N ILE A 32 9.33 8.31 4.18
CA ILE A 32 8.97 7.30 5.19
C ILE A 32 9.61 5.96 4.82
N GLU A 33 10.42 5.42 5.75
CA GLU A 33 11.14 4.15 5.56
C GLU A 33 10.43 2.95 6.20
N GLN A 34 9.47 3.20 7.11
CA GLN A 34 8.79 2.15 7.86
C GLN A 34 7.29 2.14 7.54
N VAL A 35 6.77 0.96 7.18
CA VAL A 35 5.34 0.76 6.89
C VAL A 35 4.82 -0.43 7.68
N VAL A 36 3.64 -0.26 8.29
CA VAL A 36 2.96 -1.31 9.06
C VAL A 36 1.82 -1.88 8.22
N ILE A 37 1.83 -3.20 8.02
CA ILE A 37 0.83 -3.92 7.22
C ILE A 37 0.03 -4.87 8.12
N ALA A 38 -1.30 -4.72 8.13
CA ALA A 38 -2.19 -5.72 8.73
C ALA A 38 -2.32 -6.92 7.78
N SER A 39 -1.91 -8.11 8.23
CA SER A 39 -1.98 -9.34 7.45
C SER A 39 -2.28 -10.52 8.36
N THR A 40 -3.41 -11.20 8.14
CA THR A 40 -3.82 -12.36 8.94
C THR A 40 -3.19 -13.66 8.42
N TYR A 41 -3.26 -13.87 7.10
CA TYR A 41 -2.80 -15.11 6.45
C TYR A 41 -1.48 -14.95 5.69
N GLY A 42 -0.87 -13.76 5.71
CA GLY A 42 0.42 -13.50 5.05
C GLY A 42 0.32 -12.95 3.63
N GLU A 43 -0.77 -13.17 2.90
CA GLU A 43 -0.90 -12.75 1.48
C GLU A 43 -0.64 -11.25 1.25
N ALA A 44 -1.21 -10.38 2.08
CA ALA A 44 -0.98 -8.94 1.98
C ALA A 44 0.47 -8.55 2.29
N ALA A 45 1.09 -9.22 3.27
CA ALA A 45 2.49 -9.00 3.62
C ALA A 45 3.44 -9.46 2.51
N ARG A 46 3.16 -10.62 1.88
CA ARG A 46 3.94 -11.14 0.75
C ARG A 46 3.93 -10.14 -0.42
N LYS A 47 2.76 -9.62 -0.76
CA LYS A 47 2.60 -8.59 -1.81
C LYS A 47 3.27 -7.28 -1.43
N ALA A 48 3.23 -6.90 -0.15
CA ALA A 48 3.92 -5.70 0.33
C ALA A 48 5.44 -5.84 0.17
N LEU A 49 6.03 -6.99 0.49
CA LEU A 49 7.45 -7.23 0.24
C LEU A 49 7.79 -7.04 -1.25
N GLU A 50 7.04 -7.65 -2.17
CA GLU A 50 7.26 -7.48 -3.62
C GLU A 50 7.19 -6.02 -4.09
N ILE A 51 6.38 -5.19 -3.44
CA ILE A 51 6.17 -3.79 -3.84
C ILE A 51 7.21 -2.88 -3.19
N PHE A 52 7.54 -3.06 -1.92
CA PHE A 52 8.38 -2.15 -1.13
C PHE A 52 9.88 -2.50 -1.17
N ASP A 53 10.28 -3.63 -1.76
CA ASP A 53 11.68 -4.10 -1.86
C ASP A 53 12.49 -3.41 -2.99
N SER A 54 12.40 -2.08 -3.09
CA SER A 54 13.08 -1.24 -4.11
C SER A 54 14.21 -0.41 -3.54
#